data_AF-K7SI34-F1
#
_entry.id   AF-K7SI34-F1
#
_cell.length_a   1.000
_cell.length_b   1.000
_cell.length_c   1.000
_cell.angle_alpha   90.00
_cell.angle_beta   90.00
_cell.angle_gamma   90.00
#
_symmetry.space_group_name_H-M   'P 1'
#
loop_
_entity.id
_entity.type
_entity.pdbx_description
1 polymer ?
#
loop_
_entity_poly.entity_id
_entity_poly.type
_entity_poly.pdbx_seq_one_letter_code
_entity_poly.pdbx_strand_id
1 'polypeptide(L)'
;MESILAETGAQRGVARPESEALLTWLDLDSATLVSSDLLEAELRRLAIREGLDQADVTALLDGVSLAALDRAVFRNAGLLPMPYLQTLDALHLEAAIRLDADGQVPCSGVSVS
;
A
#
# COMPACT_ATOMS: atom_id res chain seq x y z
N MET A 1 11.12 1.18 17.38
CA MET A 1 11.31 1.27 15.93
C MET A 1 9.92 1.39 15.38
N GLU A 2 9.55 2.59 14.93
CA GLU A 2 8.20 2.85 14.44
C GLU A 2 8.11 2.43 12.98
N SER A 3 7.03 1.73 12.63
CA SER A 3 6.76 1.25 11.28
C SER A 3 5.59 2.03 10.72
N ILE A 4 5.53 2.17 9.40
CA ILE A 4 4.53 2.95 8.72
C ILE A 4 3.88 2.13 7.60
N LEU A 5 2.54 2.12 7.53
CA LEU A 5 1.76 1.40 6.54
C LEU A 5 1.63 2.19 5.23
N ALA A 6 2.18 1.68 4.13
CA ALA A 6 2.05 2.27 2.80
C ALA A 6 1.10 1.45 1.91
N GLU A 7 -0.20 1.45 2.22
CA GLU A 7 -1.23 0.86 1.35
C GLU A 7 -1.78 1.95 0.44
N THR A 8 -1.15 2.11 -0.72
CA THR A 8 -1.65 3.03 -1.76
C THR A 8 -2.28 2.18 -2.84
N GLY A 9 -3.61 2.16 -2.90
CA GLY A 9 -4.32 1.45 -3.97
C GLY A 9 -3.95 2.03 -5.32
N ALA A 10 -3.09 1.34 -6.08
CA ALA A 10 -2.65 1.81 -7.36
C ALA A 10 -3.72 1.56 -8.45
N GLN A 11 -4.65 2.51 -8.49
CA GLN A 11 -5.09 3.25 -9.67
C GLN A 11 -6.34 2.81 -10.45
N ARG A 12 -7.25 3.80 -10.60
CA ARG A 12 -7.91 4.14 -11.87
C ARG A 12 -8.43 5.60 -11.88
N GLY A 13 -7.90 6.43 -12.78
CA GLY A 13 -8.67 7.46 -13.50
C GLY A 13 -9.10 8.76 -12.79
N VAL A 14 -8.53 9.13 -11.64
CA VAL A 14 -8.70 10.47 -11.07
C VAL A 14 -7.33 11.09 -10.86
N ALA A 15 -7.05 12.21 -11.53
CA ALA A 15 -5.91 13.05 -11.22
C ALA A 15 -6.03 13.48 -9.75
N ARG A 16 -5.12 13.02 -8.89
CA ARG A 16 -5.13 13.35 -7.47
C ARG A 16 -3.90 14.19 -7.10
N PRO A 17 -4.06 15.31 -6.39
CA PRO A 17 -2.97 16.19 -5.96
C PRO A 17 -2.24 15.66 -4.70
N GLU A 18 -2.21 14.35 -4.47
CA GLU A 18 -1.69 13.72 -3.24
C GLU A 18 -0.20 13.38 -3.30
N SER A 19 0.48 13.78 -4.37
CA SER A 19 1.90 13.50 -4.54
C SER A 19 2.77 14.24 -3.51
N GLU A 20 2.36 15.40 -3.02
CA GLU A 20 3.20 16.22 -2.12
C GLU A 20 3.03 15.82 -0.64
N ALA A 21 1.82 15.43 -0.23
CA ALA A 21 1.55 14.93 1.13
C ALA A 21 2.21 13.57 1.37
N LEU A 22 2.19 12.68 0.36
CA LEU A 22 2.88 11.39 0.43
C LEU A 22 4.40 11.56 0.45
N LEU A 23 4.96 12.46 -0.38
CA LEU A 23 6.39 12.75 -0.37
C LEU A 23 6.83 13.42 0.93
N THR A 24 6.08 14.40 1.44
CA THR A 24 6.36 15.05 2.73
C THR A 24 6.30 14.05 3.88
N TRP A 25 5.41 13.06 3.81
CA TRP A 25 5.28 12.01 4.82
C TRP A 25 6.34 10.91 4.70
N LEU A 26 6.79 10.58 3.48
CA LEU A 26 7.96 9.71 3.24
C LEU A 26 9.28 10.38 3.67
N ASP A 27 9.34 11.71 3.63
CA ASP A 27 10.49 12.51 4.10
C ASP A 27 10.49 12.68 5.64
N LEU A 28 9.38 12.33 6.28
CA LEU A 28 9.21 12.37 7.72
C LEU A 28 9.46 10.98 8.32
N ASP A 29 10.71 10.80 8.75
CA ASP A 29 11.15 9.86 9.78
C ASP A 29 11.81 8.55 9.30
N SER A 30 12.75 8.10 10.13
CA SER A 30 13.52 6.85 10.06
C SER A 30 12.68 5.57 10.26
N ALA A 31 11.41 5.63 9.89
CA ALA A 31 10.44 4.57 10.05
C ALA A 31 10.60 3.49 8.98
N THR A 32 10.37 2.23 9.35
CA THR A 32 10.34 1.14 8.37
C THR A 32 9.01 1.18 7.62
N LEU A 33 9.05 1.38 6.31
CA LEU A 33 7.87 1.27 5.46
C LEU A 33 7.48 -0.20 5.35
N VAL A 34 6.24 -0.51 5.68
CA VAL A 34 5.65 -1.84 5.54
C VAL A 34 4.46 -1.76 4.60
N SER A 35 4.39 -2.67 3.65
CA SER A 35 3.27 -2.79 2.70
C SER A 35 3.04 -4.26 2.35
N SER A 36 2.12 -4.54 1.43
CA SER A 36 1.86 -5.88 0.91
C SER A 36 2.48 -6.12 -0.47
N ASP A 37 2.65 -7.39 -0.85
CA ASP A 37 3.12 -7.78 -2.19
C ASP A 37 2.27 -7.19 -3.34
N LEU A 38 1.05 -6.71 -3.05
CA LEU A 38 0.20 -6.03 -4.01
C LEU A 38 0.82 -4.70 -4.46
N LEU A 39 1.44 -3.95 -3.55
CA LEU A 39 2.14 -2.70 -3.87
C LEU A 39 3.25 -2.93 -4.88
N GLU A 40 4.02 -4.01 -4.75
CA GLU A 40 5.05 -4.35 -5.74
C GLU A 40 4.44 -4.57 -7.12
N ALA A 41 3.40 -5.39 -7.23
CA ALA A 41 2.74 -5.66 -8.51
C ALA A 41 2.19 -4.36 -9.14
N GLU A 42 1.68 -3.48 -8.31
CA GLU A 42 1.13 -2.19 -8.68
C GLU A 42 2.19 -1.19 -9.18
N LEU A 43 3.29 -1.02 -8.45
CA LEU A 43 4.40 -0.16 -8.86
C LEU A 43 5.05 -0.66 -10.15
N ARG A 44 5.21 -1.97 -10.29
CA ARG A 44 5.72 -2.57 -11.53
C ARG A 44 4.81 -2.28 -12.73
N ARG A 45 3.48 -2.39 -12.57
CA ARG A 45 2.51 -2.04 -13.63
C ARG A 45 2.43 -0.55 -13.90
N LEU A 46 2.55 0.29 -12.87
CA LEU A 46 2.65 1.73 -13.01
C LEU A 46 3.86 2.09 -13.88
N ALA A 47 5.04 1.56 -13.57
CA ALA A 47 6.24 1.81 -14.35
C ALA A 47 6.11 1.36 -15.81
N ILE A 48 5.46 0.21 -16.08
CA ILE A 48 5.14 -0.20 -17.46
C ILE A 48 4.25 0.83 -18.16
N ARG A 49 3.22 1.34 -17.48
CA ARG A 49 2.25 2.27 -18.08
C ARG A 49 2.86 3.65 -18.35
N GLU A 50 3.74 4.12 -17.48
CA GLU A 50 4.38 5.44 -17.60
C GLU A 50 5.73 5.39 -18.33
N GLY A 51 6.21 4.19 -18.72
CA GLY A 51 7.50 4.02 -19.39
C GLY A 51 8.71 4.27 -18.48
N LEU A 52 8.57 4.03 -17.18
CA LEU A 52 9.65 4.14 -16.19
C LEU A 52 10.48 2.85 -16.14
N ASP A 53 11.73 2.96 -15.68
CA ASP A 53 12.61 1.80 -15.53
C ASP A 53 12.16 0.92 -14.35
N GLN A 54 12.17 -0.39 -14.55
CA GLN A 54 11.93 -1.36 -13.48
C GLN A 54 13.08 -1.40 -12.47
N ALA A 55 14.28 -0.94 -12.85
CA ALA A 55 15.40 -0.76 -11.93
C ALA A 55 15.06 0.29 -10.85
N ASP A 56 14.42 1.40 -11.22
CA ASP A 56 14.00 2.44 -10.27
C ASP A 56 12.93 1.93 -9.31
N VAL A 57 11.98 1.14 -9.80
CA VAL A 57 10.98 0.47 -8.95
C VAL A 57 11.63 -0.49 -7.97
N THR A 58 12.62 -1.25 -8.42
CA THR A 58 13.35 -2.20 -7.55
C THR A 58 14.10 -1.45 -6.45
N ALA A 59 14.81 -0.37 -6.80
CA ALA A 59 15.50 0.46 -5.82
C ALA A 59 14.55 1.11 -4.80
N LEU A 60 13.34 1.50 -5.23
CA LEU A 60 12.30 2.00 -4.32
C LEU A 60 11.81 0.91 -3.36
N LEU A 61 11.58 -0.32 -3.87
CA LEU A 61 11.10 -1.45 -3.09
C LEU A 61 12.13 -1.98 -2.08
N ASP A 62 13.44 -1.78 -2.31
CA ASP A 62 14.49 -2.16 -1.35
C ASP A 62 14.33 -1.46 0.01
N GLY A 63 13.64 -0.31 0.05
CA GLY A 63 13.31 0.42 1.29
C GLY A 63 11.99 0.00 1.95
N VAL A 64 11.25 -0.95 1.38
CA VAL A 64 9.91 -1.34 1.83
C VAL A 64 9.90 -2.82 2.24
N SER A 65 9.49 -3.08 3.48
CA SER A 65 9.20 -4.44 3.94
C SER A 65 7.86 -4.90 3.37
N LEU A 66 7.88 -5.89 2.48
CA LEU A 66 6.67 -6.45 1.88
C LEU A 66 6.15 -7.66 2.66
N ALA A 67 4.87 -7.64 2.99
CA ALA A 67 4.15 -8.74 3.60
C ALA A 67 3.40 -9.57 2.56
N ALA A 68 3.57 -10.89 2.70
CA ALA A 68 3.00 -11.84 1.76
C ALA A 68 1.48 -11.86 1.81
N LEU A 69 0.84 -11.71 0.65
CA LEU A 69 -0.60 -11.88 0.51
C LEU A 69 -0.93 -13.37 0.40
N ASP A 70 -1.41 -13.94 1.50
CA ASP A 70 -1.81 -15.33 1.55
C ASP A 70 -3.25 -15.55 1.05
N ARG A 71 -3.66 -16.83 0.93
CA ARG A 71 -5.02 -17.19 0.52
C ARG A 71 -6.09 -16.67 1.48
N ALA A 72 -5.77 -16.42 2.74
CA ALA A 72 -6.72 -15.90 3.71
C ALA A 72 -7.05 -14.43 3.43
N VAL A 73 -6.11 -13.63 2.94
CA VAL A 73 -6.37 -12.25 2.50
C VAL A 73 -7.42 -12.22 1.39
N PHE A 74 -7.23 -12.99 0.31
CA PHE A 74 -8.21 -13.02 -0.79
C PHE A 74 -9.60 -13.48 -0.35
N ARG A 75 -9.66 -14.47 0.55
CA ARG A 75 -10.93 -14.95 1.10
C ARG A 75 -11.62 -13.87 1.92
N ASN A 76 -10.90 -13.23 2.83
CA ASN A 76 -11.45 -12.24 3.74
C ASN A 76 -11.86 -10.95 3.02
N ALA A 77 -11.06 -10.50 2.05
CA ALA A 77 -11.40 -9.37 1.18
C ALA A 77 -12.75 -9.59 0.46
N GLY A 78 -13.00 -10.81 -0.02
CA GLY A 78 -14.27 -11.18 -0.66
C GLY A 78 -15.48 -11.29 0.30
N LEU A 79 -15.24 -11.27 1.61
CA LEU A 79 -16.27 -11.32 2.65
C LEU A 79 -16.51 -9.95 3.31
N LEU A 80 -15.77 -8.92 2.92
CA LEU A 80 -15.97 -7.56 3.43
C LEU A 80 -17.40 -7.11 3.10
N PRO A 81 -18.15 -6.57 4.09
CA PRO A 81 -19.54 -6.14 3.90
C PRO A 81 -19.63 -4.77 3.19
N MET A 82 -18.85 -4.59 2.11
CA MET A 82 -18.71 -3.34 1.37
C MET A 82 -18.99 -3.60 -0.13
N PRO A 83 -20.27 -3.67 -0.55
CA PRO A 83 -20.66 -4.23 -1.86
C PRO A 83 -20.21 -3.39 -3.07
N TYR A 84 -19.79 -2.14 -2.86
CA TYR A 84 -19.33 -1.24 -3.91
C TYR A 84 -17.81 -1.04 -3.91
N LEU A 85 -17.10 -1.66 -2.95
CA LEU A 85 -15.65 -1.58 -2.90
C LEU A 85 -15.07 -2.39 -4.05
N GLN A 86 -14.16 -1.80 -4.82
CA GLN A 86 -13.52 -2.55 -5.90
C GLN A 86 -12.69 -3.67 -5.30
N THR A 87 -12.59 -4.80 -6.00
CA THR A 87 -11.85 -5.97 -5.51
C THR A 87 -10.41 -5.64 -5.13
N LEU A 88 -9.76 -4.74 -5.87
CA LEU A 88 -8.40 -4.30 -5.58
C LEU A 88 -8.33 -3.50 -4.27
N ASP A 89 -9.22 -2.53 -4.08
CA ASP A 89 -9.32 -1.74 -2.85
C ASP A 89 -9.67 -2.62 -1.64
N ALA A 90 -10.49 -3.66 -1.83
CA ALA A 90 -10.80 -4.65 -0.80
C ALA A 90 -9.58 -5.47 -0.37
N LEU A 91 -8.65 -5.75 -1.28
CA LEU A 91 -7.40 -6.44 -0.98
C LEU A 91 -6.45 -5.54 -0.20
N HIS A 92 -6.31 -4.26 -0.57
CA HIS A 92 -5.53 -3.29 0.20
C HIS A 92 -6.07 -3.13 1.62
N LEU A 93 -7.40 -3.03 1.75
CA LEU A 93 -8.02 -2.88 3.06
C LEU A 93 -7.79 -4.11 3.95
N GLU A 94 -7.95 -5.31 3.43
CA GLU A 94 -7.68 -6.53 4.19
C GLU A 94 -6.18 -6.67 4.54
N ALA A 95 -5.27 -6.29 3.63
CA ALA A 95 -3.83 -6.28 3.90
C ALA A 95 -3.47 -5.32 5.03
N ALA A 96 -4.01 -4.10 5.00
CA ALA A 96 -3.86 -3.10 6.05
C ALA A 96 -4.32 -3.62 7.42
N ILE A 97 -5.50 -4.23 7.47
CA ILE A 97 -6.08 -4.78 8.72
C ILE A 97 -5.17 -5.86 9.31
N ARG A 98 -4.57 -6.71 8.48
CA ARG A 98 -3.67 -7.77 8.97
C ARG A 98 -2.33 -7.24 9.44
N LEU A 99 -1.76 -6.28 8.71
CA LEU A 99 -0.50 -5.65 9.07
C LEU A 99 -0.59 -4.93 10.43
N ASP A 100 -1.73 -4.32 10.74
CA ASP A 100 -2.03 -3.75 12.06
C ASP A 100 -2.20 -4.85 13.12
N ALA A 101 -2.97 -5.91 12.81
CA ALA A 101 -3.24 -7.00 13.74
C ALA A 101 -2.00 -7.82 14.14
N ASP A 102 -1.03 -7.97 13.23
CA ASP A 102 0.23 -8.66 13.48
C ASP A 102 1.20 -7.84 14.36
N GLY A 103 0.79 -6.63 14.79
CA GLY A 103 1.60 -5.74 15.63
C GLY A 103 2.79 -5.15 14.88
N GLN A 104 2.79 -5.24 13.55
CA GLN A 104 3.85 -4.73 12.69
C GLN A 104 3.79 -3.20 12.58
N VAL A 105 2.64 -2.58 12.87
CA VAL A 105 2.38 -1.14 12.77
C VAL A 105 1.33 -0.73 13.81
N PRO A 106 1.54 0.29 14.66
CA PRO A 106 0.44 0.93 15.39
C PRO A 106 -0.29 1.93 14.48
N CYS A 107 -1.61 1.77 14.32
CA CYS A 107 -2.47 2.76 13.65
C CYS A 107 -2.43 4.14 14.35
N SER A 108 -1.48 5.01 13.97
CA SER A 108 -1.59 6.46 14.16
C SER A 108 -2.35 7.02 12.96
N GLY A 109 -3.59 7.43 13.19
CA GLY A 109 -4.62 7.56 12.17
C GLY A 109 -4.36 8.55 11.04
N VAL A 110 -4.85 8.17 9.86
CA VAL A 110 -5.21 9.10 8.78
C VAL A 110 -6.45 9.86 9.21
N SER A 111 -6.28 11.08 9.74
CA SER A 111 -7.36 12.06 9.85
C SER A 111 -7.53 12.76 8.51
N VAL A 112 -8.51 12.34 7.72
CA VAL A 112 -9.04 13.16 6.63
C VAL A 112 -9.90 14.25 7.28
N SER A 113 -9.43 15.49 7.26
CA SER A 113 -10.26 16.68 7.52
C SER A 113 -10.95 17.12 6.23
#